data_AF-A0A948XM76-F1
#
_entry.id   AF-A0A948XM76-F1
#
_cell.length_a   1.000
_cell.length_b   1.000
_cell.length_c   1.000
_cell.angle_alpha   90.00
_cell.angle_beta   90.00
_cell.angle_gamma   90.00
#
_symmetry.space_group_name_H-M   'P 1'
#
loop_
_entity.id
_entity.type
_entity.pdbx_description
1 polymer ?
#
loop_
_entity_poly.entity_id
_entity_poly.type
_entity_poly.pdbx_seq_one_letter_code
_entity_poly.pdbx_strand_id
1 'polypeptide(L)'
;MSILKPSLLDFTQKELMEQIKPSFRVKQIFGWLYHQYAQDFDEMKNIPKALKEELAQKFIVNPMKIIRKEISSDGTIKYLFELQDGKTVEAVWLKMKDEQRDENDELIQEAKYTICVSTQVGCKIGCSFCLTAKGGFTRDLTAGEIVAQVVNLKRDNDHKHNRKINIVYMGMGEPLDNLTNLAKAIEIFQEEDGLAISGKRQTVSTSGLSSKIDKLGEMDLGVHIAISLHAVDDELRTELIPMNKAHNINSIIEAVKRFPIDTRKRVMFEYLVIKNKNDDLASAKKLVKLLSGIKAKVNLIFFNPYPGTTYERPSRADMIAFQEYLTNHGLLCTIRDSKGIDISAACGQLKEKTEGEL
;
A
#
# COMPACT_ATOMS: atom_id res chain seq x y z
N MET A 1 -22.04 -20.83 7.50
CA MET A 1 -20.96 -19.84 7.37
C MET A 1 -20.15 -19.89 8.64
N SER A 2 -18.87 -20.28 8.60
CA SER A 2 -18.02 -20.17 9.78
C SER A 2 -17.93 -18.71 10.18
N ILE A 3 -18.21 -18.40 11.44
CA ILE A 3 -18.00 -17.06 11.98
C ILE A 3 -16.49 -16.79 11.92
N LEU A 4 -16.08 -15.80 11.13
CA LEU A 4 -14.68 -15.37 11.07
C LEU A 4 -14.27 -14.90 12.48
N LYS A 5 -13.20 -15.46 13.02
CA LYS A 5 -12.70 -15.02 14.32
C LYS A 5 -11.87 -13.74 14.12
N PRO A 6 -12.04 -12.71 14.98
CA PRO A 6 -11.16 -11.55 14.94
C PRO A 6 -9.72 -11.96 15.26
N SER A 7 -8.76 -11.28 14.64
CA SER A 7 -7.35 -11.43 14.95
C SER A 7 -6.96 -10.49 16.08
N LEU A 8 -5.99 -10.88 16.90
CA LEU A 8 -5.35 -9.94 17.82
C LEU A 8 -4.67 -8.75 17.10
N LEU A 9 -4.37 -8.89 15.82
CA LEU A 9 -3.82 -7.83 14.97
C LEU A 9 -4.87 -6.78 14.56
N ASP A 10 -6.16 -7.00 14.83
CA ASP A 10 -7.23 -6.02 14.57
C ASP A 10 -7.24 -4.85 15.57
N PHE A 11 -6.52 -4.97 16.70
CA PHE A 11 -6.71 -4.12 17.86
C PHE A 11 -5.48 -3.29 18.21
N THR A 12 -5.71 -2.07 18.67
CA THR A 12 -4.68 -1.25 19.33
C THR A 12 -4.40 -1.76 20.74
N GLN A 13 -3.30 -1.28 21.35
CA GLN A 13 -2.93 -1.70 22.70
C GLN A 13 -4.03 -1.34 23.70
N LYS A 14 -4.61 -0.14 23.55
CA LYS A 14 -5.72 0.35 24.37
C LYS A 14 -6.94 -0.59 24.32
N GLU A 15 -7.36 -1.01 23.13
CA GLU A 15 -8.52 -1.89 22.96
C GLU A 15 -8.28 -3.29 23.54
N LEU A 16 -7.07 -3.83 23.42
CA LEU A 16 -6.74 -5.09 24.07
C LEU A 16 -6.69 -4.98 25.60
N MET A 17 -6.32 -3.82 26.16
CA MET A 17 -6.36 -3.62 27.62
C MET A 17 -7.78 -3.62 28.21
N GLU A 18 -8.80 -3.34 27.40
CA GLU A 18 -10.20 -3.44 27.80
C GLU A 18 -10.67 -4.90 27.87
N GLN A 19 -10.09 -5.77 27.03
CA GLN A 19 -10.50 -7.17 26.88
C GLN A 19 -9.62 -8.17 27.64
N ILE A 20 -8.37 -7.81 27.96
CA ILE A 20 -7.38 -8.69 28.56
C ILE A 20 -6.94 -8.15 29.92
N LYS A 21 -7.09 -8.98 30.96
CA LYS A 21 -6.64 -8.68 32.33
C LYS A 21 -5.64 -9.74 32.83
N PRO A 22 -4.63 -9.33 33.62
CA PRO A 22 -4.23 -7.95 33.94
C PRO A 22 -3.61 -7.23 32.73
N SER A 23 -3.71 -5.89 32.69
CA SER A 23 -3.33 -5.08 31.51
C SER A 23 -1.87 -5.23 31.08
N PHE A 24 -0.96 -5.55 32.00
CA PHE A 24 0.44 -5.80 31.65
C PHE A 24 0.64 -6.98 30.68
N ARG A 25 -0.33 -7.93 30.62
CA ARG A 25 -0.30 -9.04 29.65
C ARG A 25 -0.39 -8.56 28.21
N VAL A 26 -1.03 -7.42 27.97
CA VAL A 26 -1.14 -6.84 26.62
C VAL A 26 0.23 -6.47 26.07
N LYS A 27 1.12 -5.89 26.89
CA LYS A 27 2.51 -5.59 26.46
C LYS A 27 3.28 -6.85 26.07
N GLN A 28 3.11 -7.93 26.83
CA GLN A 28 3.75 -9.22 26.51
C GLN A 28 3.21 -9.79 25.19
N ILE A 29 1.89 -9.75 25.00
CA ILE A 29 1.25 -10.20 23.75
C ILE A 29 1.73 -9.35 22.57
N PHE A 30 1.80 -8.03 22.70
CA PHE A 30 2.35 -7.14 21.66
C PHE A 30 3.79 -7.51 21.27
N GLY A 31 4.65 -7.80 22.24
CA GLY A 31 6.01 -8.28 21.98
C GLY A 31 6.02 -9.58 21.16
N TRP A 32 5.10 -10.51 21.44
CA TRP A 32 4.95 -11.72 20.62
C TRP A 32 4.46 -11.42 19.21
N LEU A 33 3.40 -10.62 19.07
CA LEU A 33 2.80 -10.29 17.77
C LEU A 33 3.78 -9.54 16.85
N TYR A 34 4.50 -8.55 17.39
CA TYR A 34 5.20 -7.56 16.58
C TYR A 34 6.73 -7.62 16.67
N HIS A 35 7.30 -8.24 17.70
CA HIS A 35 8.77 -8.39 17.82
C HIS A 35 9.23 -9.80 17.47
N GLN A 36 8.44 -10.81 17.87
CA GLN A 36 8.72 -12.23 17.59
C GLN A 36 7.91 -12.78 16.41
N TYR A 37 6.92 -12.02 15.92
CA TYR A 37 6.03 -12.42 14.82
C TYR A 37 5.30 -13.74 15.05
N ALA A 38 4.82 -13.94 16.28
CA ALA A 38 4.16 -15.16 16.68
C ALA A 38 2.98 -15.48 15.75
N GLN A 39 2.84 -16.75 15.38
CA GLN A 39 1.80 -17.21 14.44
C GLN A 39 0.59 -17.83 15.14
N ASP A 40 0.79 -18.32 16.36
CA ASP A 40 -0.24 -18.91 17.19
C ASP A 40 0.00 -18.57 18.67
N PHE A 41 -0.95 -18.94 19.52
CA PHE A 41 -0.85 -18.70 20.96
C PHE A 41 0.24 -19.56 21.61
N ASP A 42 0.54 -20.75 21.09
CA ASP A 42 1.46 -21.68 21.72
C ASP A 42 2.92 -21.23 21.65
N GLU A 43 3.27 -20.44 20.65
CA GLU A 43 4.55 -19.73 20.57
C GLU A 43 4.75 -18.72 21.73
N MET A 44 3.67 -18.24 22.38
CA MET A 44 3.74 -17.22 23.43
C MET A 44 4.15 -17.79 24.80
N LYS A 45 5.42 -18.19 24.94
CA LYS A 45 5.94 -18.96 26.09
C LYS A 45 5.80 -18.31 27.46
N ASN A 46 5.71 -16.98 27.54
CA ASN A 46 5.60 -16.25 28.82
C ASN A 46 4.14 -15.87 29.18
N ILE A 47 3.16 -16.36 28.41
CA ILE A 47 1.73 -16.16 28.64
C ILE A 47 1.16 -17.43 29.31
N PRO A 48 0.42 -17.30 30.43
CA PRO A 48 -0.16 -18.45 31.13
C PRO A 48 -1.06 -19.28 30.23
N LYS A 49 -1.00 -20.61 30.34
CA LYS A 49 -1.79 -21.55 29.54
C LYS A 49 -3.30 -21.22 29.57
N ALA A 50 -3.85 -20.97 30.76
CA ALA A 50 -5.27 -20.62 30.91
C ALA A 50 -5.66 -19.35 30.13
N LEU A 51 -4.78 -18.33 30.10
CA LEU A 51 -5.04 -17.11 29.33
C LEU A 51 -4.94 -17.37 27.82
N LYS A 52 -3.97 -18.19 27.37
CA LYS A 52 -3.88 -18.59 25.96
C LYS A 52 -5.15 -19.31 25.49
N GLU A 53 -5.66 -20.24 26.31
CA GLU A 53 -6.89 -20.99 26.01
C GLU A 53 -8.11 -20.06 25.95
N GLU A 54 -8.23 -19.11 26.88
CA GLU A 54 -9.29 -18.10 26.86
C GLU A 54 -9.23 -17.23 25.58
N LEU A 55 -8.04 -16.76 25.22
CA LEU A 55 -7.85 -15.93 24.04
C LEU A 55 -8.11 -16.71 22.75
N ALA A 56 -7.70 -17.97 22.67
CA ALA A 56 -7.94 -18.83 21.49
C ALA A 56 -9.43 -19.13 21.23
N GLN A 57 -10.28 -19.03 22.26
CA GLN A 57 -11.73 -19.13 22.08
C GLN A 57 -12.29 -17.92 21.34
N LYS A 58 -11.75 -16.72 21.59
CA LYS A 58 -12.27 -15.43 21.12
C LYS A 58 -11.56 -14.92 19.86
N PHE A 59 -10.26 -15.18 19.75
CA PHE A 59 -9.38 -14.60 18.75
C PHE A 59 -8.55 -15.67 18.03
N ILE A 60 -7.98 -15.25 16.92
CA ILE A 60 -6.82 -15.89 16.30
C ILE A 60 -5.62 -14.95 16.33
N VAL A 61 -4.43 -15.48 16.08
CA VAL A 61 -3.22 -14.67 16.01
C VAL A 61 -3.03 -14.12 14.60
N ASN A 62 -2.77 -14.99 13.62
CA ASN A 62 -2.60 -14.58 12.23
C ASN A 62 -3.87 -14.88 11.40
N PRO A 63 -4.51 -13.86 10.77
CA PRO A 63 -5.71 -14.04 9.95
C PRO A 63 -5.46 -14.57 8.53
N MET A 64 -4.20 -14.82 8.15
CA MET A 64 -3.84 -15.24 6.81
C MET A 64 -2.64 -16.18 6.76
N LYS A 65 -2.55 -16.99 5.71
CA LYS A 65 -1.41 -17.87 5.45
C LYS A 65 -0.79 -17.55 4.09
N ILE A 66 0.54 -17.61 4.01
CA ILE A 66 1.26 -17.55 2.73
C ILE A 66 1.01 -18.88 2.02
N ILE A 67 0.38 -18.84 0.85
CA ILE A 67 0.15 -20.03 0.02
C ILE A 67 1.08 -20.09 -1.19
N ARG A 68 1.61 -18.94 -1.63
CA ARG A 68 2.61 -18.88 -2.71
C ARG A 68 3.54 -17.68 -2.55
N LYS A 69 4.78 -17.86 -3.00
CA LYS A 69 5.83 -16.85 -3.02
C LYS A 69 6.54 -16.86 -4.37
N GLU A 70 6.73 -15.69 -4.97
CA GLU A 70 7.43 -15.52 -6.25
C GLU A 70 8.52 -14.46 -6.08
N ILE A 71 9.75 -14.76 -6.49
CA ILE A 71 10.91 -13.90 -6.31
C ILE A 71 11.38 -13.42 -7.68
N SER A 72 11.45 -12.10 -7.85
CA SER A 72 11.95 -11.43 -9.04
C SER A 72 13.47 -11.42 -9.06
N SER A 73 14.03 -11.35 -10.26
CA SER A 73 15.44 -11.06 -10.51
C SER A 73 15.94 -9.76 -9.85
N ASP A 74 15.07 -8.78 -9.59
CA ASP A 74 15.42 -7.50 -8.93
C ASP A 74 15.34 -7.54 -7.39
N GLY A 75 15.07 -8.71 -6.81
CA GLY A 75 14.89 -8.92 -5.37
C GLY A 75 13.50 -8.57 -4.83
N THR A 76 12.56 -8.16 -5.70
CA THR A 76 11.15 -8.01 -5.34
C THR A 76 10.54 -9.37 -5.06
N ILE A 77 9.75 -9.48 -3.99
CA ILE A 77 9.05 -10.72 -3.65
C ILE A 77 7.56 -10.45 -3.60
N LYS A 78 6.79 -11.24 -4.35
CA LYS A 78 5.33 -11.22 -4.33
C LYS A 78 4.82 -12.40 -3.51
N TYR A 79 3.89 -12.11 -2.61
CA TYR A 79 3.24 -13.08 -1.74
C TYR A 79 1.77 -13.17 -2.10
N LEU A 80 1.27 -14.40 -2.18
CA LEU A 80 -0.16 -14.69 -2.23
C LEU A 80 -0.59 -15.22 -0.86
N PHE A 81 -1.58 -14.55 -0.28
CA PHE A 81 -2.17 -14.92 1.00
C PHE A 81 -3.55 -15.53 0.78
N GLU A 82 -3.86 -16.59 1.52
CA GLU A 82 -5.22 -17.06 1.73
C GLU A 82 -5.75 -16.53 3.07
N LEU A 83 -6.95 -15.97 3.03
CA LEU A 83 -7.68 -15.42 4.18
C LEU A 83 -8.59 -16.48 4.81
N GLN A 84 -9.12 -16.21 6.01
CA GLN A 84 -10.01 -17.13 6.73
C GLN A 84 -11.26 -17.56 5.95
N ASP A 85 -11.73 -16.74 5.01
CA ASP A 85 -12.88 -17.02 4.15
C ASP A 85 -12.50 -17.68 2.82
N GLY A 86 -11.26 -18.15 2.68
CA GLY A 86 -10.74 -18.82 1.47
C GLY A 86 -10.44 -17.87 0.31
N LYS A 87 -10.62 -16.55 0.49
CA LYS A 87 -10.27 -15.53 -0.49
C LYS A 87 -8.78 -15.27 -0.51
N THR A 88 -8.28 -14.72 -1.61
CA THR A 88 -6.86 -14.42 -1.75
C THR A 88 -6.56 -12.95 -1.98
N VAL A 89 -5.43 -12.50 -1.44
CA VAL A 89 -4.86 -11.17 -1.69
C VAL A 89 -3.35 -11.26 -1.89
N GLU A 90 -2.80 -10.33 -2.66
CA GLU A 90 -1.36 -10.25 -2.88
C GLU A 90 -0.74 -9.10 -2.07
N ALA A 91 0.50 -9.27 -1.62
CA ALA A 91 1.33 -8.20 -1.07
C ALA A 91 2.75 -8.30 -1.65
N VAL A 92 3.47 -7.18 -1.71
CA VAL A 92 4.78 -7.12 -2.37
C VAL A 92 5.84 -6.55 -1.44
N TRP A 93 6.94 -7.27 -1.29
CA TRP A 93 8.17 -6.81 -0.65
C TRP A 93 9.11 -6.22 -1.71
N LEU A 94 9.40 -4.92 -1.61
CA LEU A 94 10.20 -4.19 -2.58
C LEU A 94 11.55 -3.81 -1.98
N LYS A 95 12.65 -4.31 -2.56
CA LYS A 95 14.00 -3.80 -2.29
C LYS A 95 14.23 -2.50 -3.05
N MET A 96 14.27 -1.39 -2.32
CA MET A 96 14.38 -0.03 -2.89
C MET A 96 15.82 0.43 -3.04
N LYS A 97 16.69 0.09 -2.10
CA LYS A 97 18.13 0.37 -2.17
C LYS A 97 18.91 -0.77 -1.53
N ASP A 98 20.05 -1.08 -2.12
CA ASP A 98 21.00 -2.03 -1.56
C ASP A 98 21.70 -1.47 -0.31
N GLU A 99 22.22 -2.39 0.47
CA GLU A 99 23.14 -2.08 1.55
C GLU A 99 24.43 -1.49 0.96
N GLN A 100 24.97 -0.46 1.61
CA GLN A 100 26.26 0.13 1.25
C GLN A 100 27.20 -0.01 2.42
N ARG A 101 28.40 -0.53 2.11
CA ARG A 101 29.51 -0.68 3.04
C ARG A 101 30.72 0.08 2.54
N ASP A 102 31.58 0.50 3.45
CA ASP A 102 32.84 1.13 3.11
C ASP A 102 33.93 0.10 2.76
N GLU A 103 35.14 0.58 2.51
CA GLU A 103 36.31 -0.25 2.20
C GLU A 103 36.77 -1.15 3.36
N ASN A 104 36.33 -0.86 4.59
CA ASN A 104 36.61 -1.63 5.79
C ASN A 104 35.46 -2.61 6.15
N ASP A 105 34.50 -2.78 5.25
CA ASP A 105 33.27 -3.56 5.45
C ASP A 105 32.33 -2.98 6.52
N GLU A 106 32.50 -1.71 6.91
CA GLU A 106 31.60 -1.02 7.84
C GLU A 106 30.33 -0.54 7.15
N LEU A 107 29.19 -0.72 7.82
CA LEU A 107 27.87 -0.37 7.28
C LEU A 107 27.67 1.15 7.21
N ILE A 108 27.65 1.70 6.00
CA ILE A 108 27.33 3.11 5.74
C ILE A 108 25.81 3.32 5.67
N GLN A 109 25.12 2.43 4.96
CA GLN A 109 23.68 2.55 4.72
C GLN A 109 23.03 1.18 4.71
N GLU A 110 22.05 0.99 5.59
CA GLU A 110 21.15 -0.15 5.53
C GLU A 110 20.35 -0.19 4.22
N ALA A 111 20.12 -1.40 3.72
CA ALA A 111 19.17 -1.65 2.65
C ALA A 111 17.79 -1.05 2.99
N LYS A 112 17.12 -0.48 2.00
CA LYS A 112 15.80 0.14 2.17
C LYS A 112 14.73 -0.73 1.54
N TYR A 113 13.69 -0.99 2.31
CA TYR A 113 12.55 -1.80 1.88
C TYR A 113 11.25 -1.00 1.93
N THR A 114 10.33 -1.35 1.05
CA THR A 114 8.95 -0.88 1.04
C THR A 114 8.02 -2.09 0.92
N ILE A 115 6.96 -2.11 1.70
CA ILE A 115 5.90 -3.12 1.58
C ILE A 115 4.71 -2.48 0.89
N CYS A 116 4.29 -3.09 -0.22
CA CYS A 116 3.04 -2.78 -0.89
C CYS A 116 1.94 -3.68 -0.34
N VAL A 117 0.96 -3.09 0.34
CA VAL A 117 -0.15 -3.83 0.96
C VAL A 117 -1.47 -3.61 0.21
N SER A 118 -2.29 -4.65 0.22
CA SER A 118 -3.69 -4.62 -0.21
C SER A 118 -4.60 -4.14 0.91
N THR A 119 -5.71 -3.50 0.56
CA THR A 119 -6.75 -3.00 1.49
C THR A 119 -8.11 -3.64 1.24
N GLN A 120 -8.31 -4.31 0.11
CA GLN A 120 -9.56 -4.98 -0.25
C GLN A 120 -9.28 -6.29 -0.98
N VAL A 121 -10.24 -7.20 -0.96
CA VAL A 121 -10.31 -8.34 -1.89
C VAL A 121 -10.96 -7.85 -3.17
N GLY A 122 -10.14 -7.62 -4.19
CA GLY A 122 -10.58 -6.98 -5.43
C GLY A 122 -10.66 -5.45 -5.32
N CYS A 123 -11.31 -4.77 -6.27
CA CYS A 123 -11.44 -3.31 -6.29
C CYS A 123 -12.66 -2.84 -7.10
N LYS A 124 -13.43 -1.87 -6.57
CA LYS A 124 -14.65 -1.33 -7.22
C LYS A 124 -14.40 -0.30 -8.30
N ILE A 125 -13.20 0.27 -8.38
CA ILE A 125 -12.94 1.49 -9.17
C ILE A 125 -13.03 1.26 -10.68
N GLY A 126 -12.74 0.05 -11.15
CA GLY A 126 -12.87 -0.27 -12.58
C GLY A 126 -11.79 0.32 -13.48
N CYS A 127 -10.59 0.65 -12.95
CA CYS A 127 -9.50 1.20 -13.76
C CYS A 127 -9.17 0.28 -14.94
N SER A 128 -9.23 0.80 -16.17
CA SER A 128 -9.11 -0.01 -17.40
C SER A 128 -7.72 -0.67 -17.56
N PHE A 129 -6.70 -0.07 -16.95
CA PHE A 129 -5.32 -0.52 -16.97
C PHE A 129 -4.95 -1.45 -15.81
N CYS A 130 -5.87 -1.76 -14.88
CA CYS A 130 -5.58 -2.51 -13.64
C CYS A 130 -6.20 -3.91 -13.66
N LEU A 131 -5.40 -4.96 -13.42
CA LEU A 131 -5.87 -6.34 -13.33
C LEU A 131 -6.76 -6.59 -12.10
N THR A 132 -6.47 -5.95 -10.96
CA THR A 132 -7.30 -6.04 -9.75
C THR A 132 -8.75 -5.63 -10.04
N ALA A 133 -8.94 -4.57 -10.84
CA ALA A 133 -10.27 -4.09 -11.18
C ALA A 133 -11.05 -5.08 -12.07
N LYS A 134 -10.37 -5.87 -12.90
CA LYS A 134 -11.00 -6.92 -13.71
C LYS A 134 -11.51 -8.09 -12.88
N GLY A 135 -10.92 -8.33 -11.71
CA GLY A 135 -11.37 -9.36 -10.76
C GLY A 135 -12.67 -9.00 -10.02
N GLY A 136 -13.15 -7.77 -10.14
CA GLY A 136 -14.31 -7.27 -9.39
C GLY A 136 -13.97 -6.92 -7.95
N PHE A 137 -14.99 -6.70 -7.12
CA PHE A 137 -14.85 -6.45 -5.68
C PHE A 137 -15.64 -7.49 -4.90
N THR A 138 -15.01 -8.01 -3.84
CA THR A 138 -15.64 -8.94 -2.91
C THR A 138 -15.94 -8.27 -1.57
N ARG A 139 -14.90 -7.84 -0.84
CA ARG A 139 -15.04 -7.21 0.47
C ARG A 139 -13.83 -6.37 0.85
N ASP A 140 -14.01 -5.55 1.87
CA ASP A 140 -12.92 -4.86 2.55
C ASP A 140 -12.10 -5.83 3.41
N LEU A 141 -10.80 -5.54 3.56
CA LEU A 141 -9.96 -6.20 4.54
C LEU A 141 -10.17 -5.59 5.93
N THR A 142 -10.09 -6.40 6.98
CA THR A 142 -10.04 -5.88 8.35
C THR A 142 -8.71 -5.20 8.63
N ALA A 143 -8.63 -4.44 9.73
CA ALA A 143 -7.37 -3.82 10.16
C ALA A 143 -6.28 -4.88 10.37
N GLY A 144 -6.64 -6.01 11.01
CA GLY A 144 -5.75 -7.13 11.26
C GLY A 144 -5.29 -7.82 9.98
N GLU A 145 -6.14 -7.93 8.95
CA GLU A 145 -5.71 -8.44 7.64
C GLU A 145 -4.72 -7.50 6.94
N ILE A 146 -4.87 -6.18 7.08
CA ILE A 146 -3.90 -5.21 6.55
C ILE A 146 -2.58 -5.30 7.33
N VAL A 147 -2.65 -5.36 8.66
CA VAL A 147 -1.47 -5.46 9.55
C VAL A 147 -0.72 -6.77 9.34
N ALA A 148 -1.43 -7.88 9.20
CA ALA A 148 -0.86 -9.20 9.03
C ALA A 148 0.01 -9.30 7.77
N GLN A 149 -0.30 -8.58 6.68
CA GLN A 149 0.58 -8.55 5.50
C GLN A 149 1.98 -8.06 5.87
N VAL A 150 2.10 -6.97 6.64
CA VAL A 150 3.40 -6.42 7.06
C VAL A 150 4.12 -7.36 8.03
N VAL A 151 3.40 -7.93 8.99
CA VAL A 151 3.96 -8.87 9.98
C VAL A 151 4.50 -10.12 9.29
N ASN A 152 3.73 -10.74 8.40
CA ASN A 152 4.13 -11.93 7.66
C ASN A 152 5.34 -11.65 6.75
N LEU A 153 5.34 -10.53 6.03
CA LEU A 153 6.45 -10.16 5.15
C LEU A 153 7.74 -9.87 5.95
N LYS A 154 7.65 -9.16 7.08
CA LYS A 154 8.81 -8.96 7.95
C LYS A 154 9.35 -10.29 8.49
N ARG A 155 8.46 -11.20 8.91
CA ARG A 155 8.84 -12.54 9.39
C ARG A 155 9.55 -13.38 8.32
N ASP A 156 8.96 -13.51 7.13
CA ASP A 156 9.51 -14.34 6.05
C ASP A 156 10.85 -13.81 5.51
N ASN A 157 11.12 -12.51 5.67
CA ASN A 157 12.38 -11.88 5.26
C ASN A 157 13.39 -11.67 6.41
N ASP A 158 13.17 -12.27 7.59
CA ASP A 158 13.95 -12.04 8.83
C ASP A 158 14.22 -10.55 9.12
N HIS A 159 13.29 -9.68 8.75
CA HIS A 159 13.44 -8.25 8.90
C HIS A 159 12.98 -7.81 10.28
N LYS A 160 13.94 -7.49 11.15
CA LYS A 160 13.67 -7.16 12.55
C LYS A 160 12.64 -6.02 12.71
N HIS A 161 11.89 -6.07 13.81
CA HIS A 161 10.79 -5.13 14.09
C HIS A 161 11.26 -3.68 14.10
N ASN A 162 12.38 -3.41 14.75
CA ASN A 162 13.00 -2.09 14.90
C ASN A 162 13.68 -1.56 13.62
N ARG A 163 13.82 -2.38 12.56
CA ARG A 163 14.39 -1.92 11.30
C ARG A 163 13.37 -1.15 10.47
N LYS A 164 13.82 -0.01 9.95
CA LYS A 164 13.03 0.94 9.15
C LYS A 164 12.44 0.24 7.92
N ILE A 165 11.17 0.53 7.67
CA ILE A 165 10.46 0.09 6.47
C ILE A 165 9.43 1.15 6.07
N ASN A 166 9.09 1.23 4.79
CA ASN A 166 7.97 2.05 4.33
C ASN A 166 6.79 1.15 3.97
N ILE A 167 5.57 1.67 4.12
CA ILE A 167 4.34 1.00 3.72
C ILE A 167 3.68 1.86 2.63
N VAL A 168 3.24 1.23 1.55
CA VAL A 168 2.43 1.88 0.52
C VAL A 168 1.15 1.09 0.32
N TYR A 169 0.02 1.78 0.37
CA TYR A 169 -1.31 1.20 0.11
C TYR A 169 -1.59 1.29 -1.39
N MET A 170 -0.87 0.48 -2.16
CA MET A 170 -0.89 0.45 -3.63
C MET A 170 -1.08 -0.99 -4.16
N GLY A 171 -1.52 -1.91 -3.29
CA GLY A 171 -1.82 -3.29 -3.64
C GLY A 171 -3.21 -3.40 -4.27
N MET A 172 -3.97 -4.41 -3.85
CA MET A 172 -5.35 -4.61 -4.27
C MET A 172 -6.29 -3.72 -3.46
N GLY A 173 -7.19 -3.01 -4.15
CA GLY A 173 -8.24 -2.18 -3.55
C GLY A 173 -8.05 -0.68 -3.73
N GLU A 174 -9.10 0.08 -3.40
CA GLU A 174 -9.07 1.52 -3.18
C GLU A 174 -9.00 1.77 -1.66
N PRO A 175 -7.86 2.24 -1.13
CA PRO A 175 -7.67 2.40 0.31
C PRO A 175 -8.73 3.30 0.96
N LEU A 176 -9.15 4.38 0.31
CA LEU A 176 -10.17 5.26 0.88
C LEU A 176 -11.57 4.63 0.88
N ASP A 177 -11.83 3.62 0.06
CA ASP A 177 -13.08 2.86 0.18
C ASP A 177 -13.16 2.05 1.48
N ASN A 178 -12.01 1.65 2.01
CA ASN A 178 -11.87 0.96 3.28
C ASN A 178 -11.26 1.86 4.38
N LEU A 179 -11.66 3.14 4.42
CA LEU A 179 -11.01 4.15 5.28
C LEU A 179 -11.00 3.77 6.77
N THR A 180 -12.06 3.17 7.30
CA THR A 180 -12.14 2.81 8.72
C THR A 180 -11.09 1.77 9.11
N ASN A 181 -10.99 0.65 8.38
CA ASN A 181 -9.98 -0.37 8.68
C ASN A 181 -8.57 0.10 8.33
N LEU A 182 -8.42 0.91 7.27
CA LEU A 182 -7.15 1.52 6.90
C LEU A 182 -6.61 2.42 8.02
N ALA A 183 -7.44 3.35 8.50
CA ALA A 183 -7.07 4.27 9.59
C ALA A 183 -6.66 3.48 10.84
N LYS A 184 -7.43 2.45 11.18
CA LYS A 184 -7.11 1.57 12.30
C LYS A 184 -5.78 0.84 12.13
N ALA A 185 -5.50 0.30 10.94
CA ALA A 185 -4.21 -0.34 10.65
C ALA A 185 -3.04 0.65 10.75
N ILE A 186 -3.21 1.89 10.26
CA ILE A 186 -2.22 2.97 10.37
C ILE A 186 -1.91 3.28 11.85
N GLU A 187 -2.91 3.33 12.71
CA GLU A 187 -2.74 3.52 14.16
C GLU A 187 -1.97 2.35 14.79
N ILE A 188 -2.36 1.11 14.48
CA ILE A 188 -1.69 -0.10 15.01
C ILE A 188 -0.22 -0.15 14.59
N PHE A 189 0.09 0.22 13.34
CA PHE A 189 1.48 0.30 12.88
C PHE A 189 2.32 1.32 13.66
N GLN A 190 1.70 2.37 14.19
CA GLN A 190 2.37 3.46 14.92
C GLN A 190 2.62 3.15 16.40
N GLU A 191 1.99 2.12 16.96
CA GLU A 191 2.17 1.71 18.37
C GLU A 191 3.66 1.47 18.69
N GLU A 192 4.17 2.19 19.68
CA GLU A 192 5.59 2.18 20.06
C GLU A 192 6.05 0.83 20.61
N ASP A 193 5.19 0.18 21.40
CA ASP A 193 5.41 -1.18 21.92
C ASP A 193 5.22 -2.26 20.82
N GLY A 194 4.79 -1.88 19.62
CA GLY A 194 4.54 -2.75 18.47
C GLY A 194 5.61 -2.64 17.39
N LEU A 195 5.21 -2.23 16.18
CA LEU A 195 6.10 -2.06 15.03
C LEU A 195 6.75 -0.67 14.95
N ALA A 196 6.21 0.33 15.67
CA ALA A 196 6.72 1.70 15.70
C ALA A 196 6.96 2.34 14.31
N ILE A 197 6.12 2.03 13.33
CA ILE A 197 6.18 2.56 11.96
C ILE A 197 5.36 3.86 11.91
N SER A 198 6.03 5.00 12.08
CA SER A 198 5.42 6.33 11.95
C SER A 198 4.61 6.49 10.66
N GLY A 199 3.48 7.22 10.72
CA GLY A 199 2.69 7.60 9.54
C GLY A 199 3.53 8.28 8.45
N LYS A 200 4.63 8.96 8.79
CA LYS A 200 5.57 9.56 7.82
C LYS A 200 6.29 8.53 6.93
N ARG A 201 6.19 7.23 7.22
CA ARG A 201 6.70 6.14 6.39
C ARG A 201 5.59 5.41 5.64
N GLN A 202 4.36 5.87 5.76
CA GLN A 202 3.18 5.26 5.19
C GLN A 202 2.60 6.19 4.11
N THR A 203 2.35 5.67 2.91
CA THR A 203 1.76 6.42 1.79
C THR A 203 0.45 5.80 1.38
N VAL A 204 -0.65 6.52 1.57
CA VAL A 204 -1.99 6.15 1.09
C VAL A 204 -2.13 6.62 -0.35
N SER A 205 -2.29 5.70 -1.30
CA SER A 205 -2.66 6.04 -2.67
C SER A 205 -4.18 6.01 -2.83
N THR A 206 -4.72 6.90 -3.65
CA THR A 206 -6.15 6.92 -3.98
C THR A 206 -6.40 7.31 -5.42
N SER A 207 -7.41 6.70 -6.03
CA SER A 207 -7.96 7.07 -7.33
C SER A 207 -8.83 8.33 -7.30
N GLY A 208 -8.91 9.03 -6.16
CA GLY A 208 -9.45 10.39 -6.10
C GLY A 208 -10.86 10.50 -5.53
N LEU A 209 -11.20 9.73 -4.49
CA LEU A 209 -12.44 9.91 -3.73
C LEU A 209 -12.39 11.22 -2.93
N SER A 210 -12.74 12.35 -3.57
CA SER A 210 -12.51 13.70 -3.03
C SER A 210 -13.04 13.90 -1.60
N SER A 211 -14.25 13.44 -1.30
CA SER A 211 -14.85 13.54 0.03
C SER A 211 -14.13 12.71 1.10
N LYS A 212 -13.47 11.61 0.70
CA LYS A 212 -12.70 10.76 1.62
C LYS A 212 -11.26 11.23 1.78
N ILE A 213 -10.73 12.00 0.83
CA ILE A 213 -9.45 12.72 0.99
C ILE A 213 -9.59 13.73 2.13
N ASP A 214 -10.68 14.51 2.14
CA ASP A 214 -10.96 15.47 3.21
C ASP A 214 -11.03 14.75 4.58
N LYS A 215 -11.80 13.65 4.68
CA LYS A 215 -11.88 12.82 5.90
C LYS A 215 -10.54 12.26 6.37
N LEU A 216 -9.70 11.75 5.46
CA LEU A 216 -8.37 11.27 5.82
C LEU A 216 -7.50 12.41 6.36
N GLY A 217 -7.64 13.62 5.81
CA GLY A 217 -6.96 14.81 6.28
C GLY A 217 -7.38 15.19 7.71
N GLU A 218 -8.68 15.15 8.00
CA GLU A 218 -9.24 15.43 9.33
C GLU A 218 -8.75 14.47 10.42
N MET A 219 -8.45 13.21 10.07
CA MET A 219 -7.93 12.22 11.00
C MET A 219 -6.47 12.47 11.43
N ASP A 220 -5.72 13.31 10.70
CA ASP A 220 -4.32 13.68 10.98
C ASP A 220 -3.39 12.51 11.37
N LEU A 221 -3.50 11.38 10.66
CA LEU A 221 -2.70 10.18 10.94
C LEU A 221 -1.19 10.33 10.60
N GLY A 222 -0.76 11.52 10.20
CA GLY A 222 0.63 11.82 9.84
C GLY A 222 1.11 11.19 8.51
N VAL A 223 0.21 10.55 7.75
CA VAL A 223 0.53 9.83 6.50
C VAL A 223 0.96 10.75 5.36
N HIS A 224 1.55 10.15 4.33
CA HIS A 224 1.67 10.75 3.00
C HIS A 224 0.47 10.36 2.15
N ILE A 225 0.08 11.23 1.23
CA ILE A 225 -0.96 10.97 0.23
C ILE A 225 -0.37 10.96 -1.17
N ALA A 226 -0.78 9.95 -1.95
CA ALA A 226 -0.54 9.82 -3.37
C ALA A 226 -1.88 9.81 -4.12
N ILE A 227 -1.95 10.54 -5.24
CA ILE A 227 -3.14 10.63 -6.07
C ILE A 227 -2.86 9.96 -7.41
N SER A 228 -3.60 8.89 -7.71
CA SER A 228 -3.59 8.23 -9.02
C SER A 228 -4.36 9.09 -10.04
N LEU A 229 -3.64 10.04 -10.64
CA LEU A 229 -4.20 11.04 -11.54
C LEU A 229 -4.31 10.51 -12.98
N HIS A 230 -3.17 10.09 -13.53
CA HIS A 230 -2.99 9.39 -14.82
C HIS A 230 -3.50 10.09 -16.09
N ALA A 231 -4.22 11.20 -15.99
CA ALA A 231 -4.65 12.01 -17.12
C ALA A 231 -4.81 13.47 -16.69
N VAL A 232 -4.76 14.38 -17.65
CA VAL A 232 -4.82 15.84 -17.43
C VAL A 232 -6.10 16.48 -17.94
N ASP A 233 -7.03 15.68 -18.46
CA ASP A 233 -8.38 16.07 -18.84
C ASP A 233 -9.36 14.96 -18.45
N ASP A 234 -10.62 15.36 -18.23
CA ASP A 234 -11.66 14.47 -17.71
C ASP A 234 -12.10 13.41 -18.72
N GLU A 235 -11.93 13.66 -20.03
CA GLU A 235 -12.26 12.69 -21.08
C GLU A 235 -11.36 11.46 -20.96
N LEU A 236 -10.05 11.65 -21.06
CA LEU A 236 -9.10 10.54 -20.91
C LEU A 236 -9.14 9.96 -19.50
N ARG A 237 -9.30 10.79 -18.47
CA ARG A 237 -9.39 10.26 -17.11
C ARG A 237 -10.60 9.37 -16.91
N THR A 238 -11.72 9.67 -17.54
CA THR A 238 -12.92 8.82 -17.50
C THR A 238 -12.73 7.50 -18.25
N GLU A 239 -11.96 7.50 -19.35
CA GLU A 239 -11.57 6.27 -20.05
C GLU A 239 -10.72 5.37 -19.13
N LEU A 240 -9.73 5.95 -18.44
CA LEU A 240 -8.77 5.20 -17.63
C LEU A 240 -9.32 4.83 -16.24
N ILE A 241 -10.06 5.73 -15.60
CA ILE A 241 -10.57 5.64 -14.24
C ILE A 241 -12.06 6.06 -14.27
N PRO A 242 -13.00 5.13 -14.48
CA PRO A 242 -14.42 5.44 -14.65
C PRO A 242 -15.06 6.25 -13.51
N MET A 243 -14.51 6.15 -12.29
CA MET A 243 -14.92 6.96 -11.14
C MET A 243 -14.79 8.48 -11.37
N ASN A 244 -14.01 8.92 -12.35
CA ASN A 244 -13.90 10.33 -12.72
C ASN A 244 -15.24 11.00 -13.03
N LYS A 245 -16.25 10.23 -13.49
CA LYS A 245 -17.62 10.72 -13.71
C LYS A 245 -18.26 11.28 -12.44
N ALA A 246 -17.94 10.71 -11.28
CA ALA A 246 -18.43 11.15 -9.98
C ALA A 246 -17.46 12.13 -9.31
N HIS A 247 -16.16 11.91 -9.48
CA HIS A 247 -15.08 12.73 -8.89
C HIS A 247 -14.10 13.18 -9.98
N ASN A 248 -14.46 14.29 -10.65
CA ASN A 248 -13.65 14.86 -11.73
C ASN A 248 -12.32 15.41 -11.23
N ILE A 249 -11.39 15.70 -12.15
CA ILE A 249 -10.04 16.20 -11.81
C ILE A 249 -10.12 17.44 -10.91
N ASN A 250 -10.99 18.40 -11.22
CA ASN A 250 -11.09 19.63 -10.43
C ASN A 250 -11.49 19.34 -8.98
N SER A 251 -12.45 18.45 -8.75
CA SER A 251 -12.88 18.06 -7.40
C SER A 251 -11.76 17.41 -6.59
N ILE A 252 -10.90 16.61 -7.23
CA ILE A 252 -9.72 16.00 -6.63
C ILE A 252 -8.69 17.06 -6.26
N ILE A 253 -8.38 17.97 -7.18
CA ILE A 253 -7.41 19.05 -6.95
C ILE A 253 -7.85 19.94 -5.78
N GLU A 254 -9.14 20.29 -5.71
CA GLU A 254 -9.65 21.11 -4.61
C GLU A 254 -9.60 20.38 -3.26
N ALA A 255 -9.89 19.07 -3.22
CA ALA A 255 -9.71 18.27 -1.99
C ALA A 255 -8.22 18.17 -1.58
N VAL A 256 -7.33 17.99 -2.55
CA VAL A 256 -5.89 17.95 -2.31
C VAL A 256 -5.35 19.27 -1.75
N LYS A 257 -5.87 20.42 -2.21
CA LYS A 257 -5.50 21.73 -1.67
C LYS A 257 -5.91 21.91 -0.20
N ARG A 258 -6.99 21.25 0.23
CA ARG A 258 -7.45 21.26 1.62
C ARG A 258 -6.73 20.23 2.51
N PHE A 259 -6.14 19.21 1.91
CA PHE A 259 -5.43 18.17 2.66
C PHE A 259 -4.26 18.78 3.47
N PRO A 260 -4.13 18.50 4.77
CA PRO A 260 -3.09 19.09 5.60
C PRO A 260 -1.72 18.56 5.18
N ILE A 261 -0.88 19.46 4.68
CA ILE A 261 0.49 19.16 4.25
C ILE A 261 1.42 20.03 5.07
N ASP A 262 2.25 19.40 5.91
CA ASP A 262 3.35 20.09 6.58
C ASP A 262 4.24 20.79 5.54
N THR A 263 4.82 21.93 5.92
CA THR A 263 5.74 22.76 5.14
C THR A 263 6.77 21.99 4.30
N ARG A 264 7.26 20.85 4.80
CA ARG A 264 8.26 19.97 4.15
C ARG A 264 7.68 18.85 3.28
N LYS A 265 6.38 18.59 3.38
CA LYS A 265 5.70 17.50 2.66
C LYS A 265 5.22 17.98 1.28
N ARG A 266 5.06 17.03 0.38
CA ARG A 266 4.47 17.23 -0.95
C ARG A 266 3.45 16.15 -1.23
N VAL A 267 2.35 16.50 -1.87
CA VAL A 267 1.41 15.51 -2.44
C VAL A 267 2.08 14.84 -3.61
N MET A 268 2.04 13.52 -3.63
CA MET A 268 2.52 12.75 -4.76
C MET A 268 1.38 12.60 -5.76
N PHE A 269 1.64 12.90 -7.03
CA PHE A 269 0.74 12.58 -8.12
C PHE A 269 1.36 11.44 -8.92
N GLU A 270 0.68 10.30 -8.96
CA GLU A 270 1.06 9.17 -9.79
C GLU A 270 0.49 9.37 -11.19
N TYR A 271 1.37 9.28 -12.19
CA TYR A 271 1.02 9.48 -13.58
C TYR A 271 1.49 8.28 -14.38
N LEU A 272 0.57 7.36 -14.63
CA LEU A 272 0.82 6.19 -15.47
C LEU A 272 0.88 6.65 -16.92
N VAL A 273 2.06 6.57 -17.52
CA VAL A 273 2.29 7.01 -18.89
C VAL A 273 2.02 5.84 -19.83
N ILE A 274 1.12 6.06 -20.78
CA ILE A 274 0.64 5.12 -21.78
C ILE A 274 0.96 5.72 -23.15
N LYS A 275 1.61 4.92 -23.99
CA LYS A 275 2.06 5.34 -25.31
C LYS A 275 0.90 5.87 -26.16
N ASN A 276 1.12 7.00 -26.83
CA ASN A 276 0.15 7.67 -27.72
C ASN A 276 -1.18 8.04 -27.06
N LYS A 277 -1.23 8.13 -25.73
CA LYS A 277 -2.45 8.46 -24.97
C LYS A 277 -2.24 9.68 -24.09
N ASN A 278 -1.15 9.71 -23.34
CA ASN A 278 -0.84 10.78 -22.38
C ASN A 278 0.66 11.03 -22.19
N ASP A 279 1.47 10.54 -23.13
CA ASP A 279 2.93 10.62 -23.12
C ASP A 279 3.46 11.87 -23.86
N ASP A 280 2.57 12.71 -24.38
CA ASP A 280 2.93 13.89 -25.16
C ASP A 280 3.26 15.13 -24.30
N LEU A 281 4.04 16.05 -24.86
CA LEU A 281 4.43 17.29 -24.17
C LEU A 281 3.27 18.27 -23.93
N ALA A 282 2.17 18.19 -24.68
CA ALA A 282 0.99 19.02 -24.39
C ALA A 282 0.29 18.53 -23.11
N SER A 283 0.29 17.21 -22.87
CA SER A 283 -0.11 16.64 -21.58
C SER A 283 0.79 17.11 -20.43
N ALA A 284 2.11 17.15 -20.62
CA ALA A 284 3.04 17.71 -19.63
C ALA A 284 2.76 19.19 -19.30
N LYS A 285 2.50 20.01 -20.33
CA LYS A 285 2.10 21.42 -20.19
C LYS A 285 0.83 21.58 -19.35
N LYS A 286 -0.21 20.79 -19.67
CA LYS A 286 -1.47 20.81 -18.91
C LYS A 286 -1.24 20.37 -17.46
N LEU A 287 -0.39 19.37 -17.21
CA LEU A 287 -0.08 18.89 -15.86
C LEU A 287 0.57 19.98 -14.99
N VAL A 288 1.56 20.71 -15.53
CA VAL A 288 2.18 21.84 -14.82
C VAL A 288 1.14 22.88 -14.43
N LYS A 289 0.24 23.24 -15.37
CA LYS A 289 -0.84 24.19 -15.10
C LYS A 289 -1.79 23.68 -14.03
N LEU A 290 -2.18 22.41 -14.12
CA LEU A 290 -3.13 21.76 -13.21
C LEU A 290 -2.63 21.72 -11.77
N LEU A 291 -1.33 21.44 -11.58
CA LEU A 291 -0.72 21.31 -10.25
C LEU A 291 -0.13 22.63 -9.72
N SER A 292 -0.31 23.74 -10.45
CA SER A 292 0.15 25.05 -10.02
C SER A 292 -0.48 25.45 -8.69
N GLY A 293 0.34 26.01 -7.79
CA GLY A 293 -0.08 26.37 -6.43
C GLY A 293 -0.15 25.21 -5.44
N ILE A 294 0.07 23.97 -5.87
CA ILE A 294 0.14 22.80 -5.00
C ILE A 294 1.60 22.45 -4.74
N LYS A 295 1.96 22.18 -3.48
CA LYS A 295 3.24 21.53 -3.15
C LYS A 295 3.20 20.09 -3.63
N ALA A 296 3.42 19.89 -4.92
CA ALA A 296 3.32 18.60 -5.58
C ALA A 296 4.69 18.03 -5.92
N LYS A 297 4.72 16.71 -6.10
CA LYS A 297 5.73 15.98 -6.86
C LYS A 297 5.01 14.97 -7.77
N VAL A 298 5.55 14.72 -8.94
CA VAL A 298 5.00 13.76 -9.90
C VAL A 298 5.90 12.54 -9.98
N ASN A 299 5.28 11.36 -9.92
CA ASN A 299 5.93 10.11 -10.23
C ASN A 299 5.37 9.61 -11.58
N LEU A 300 6.20 9.68 -12.63
CA LEU A 300 5.89 9.03 -13.90
C LEU A 300 6.11 7.53 -13.75
N ILE A 301 5.12 6.74 -14.12
CA ILE A 301 5.14 5.29 -14.02
C ILE A 301 4.97 4.75 -15.43
N PHE A 302 5.87 3.87 -15.86
CA PHE A 302 5.67 3.19 -17.13
C PHE A 302 4.44 2.29 -17.07
N PHE A 303 3.61 2.34 -18.10
CA PHE A 303 2.67 1.25 -18.33
C PHE A 303 3.43 -0.06 -18.67
N ASN A 304 3.04 -1.15 -18.01
CA ASN A 304 3.56 -2.49 -18.25
C ASN A 304 2.46 -3.33 -18.90
N PRO A 305 2.54 -3.60 -20.22
CA PRO A 305 1.55 -4.40 -20.93
C PRO A 305 1.39 -5.78 -20.31
N TYR A 306 0.16 -6.29 -20.36
CA TYR A 306 -0.21 -7.63 -19.91
C TYR A 306 -1.17 -8.26 -20.93
N PRO A 307 -1.33 -9.60 -20.95
CA PRO A 307 -2.18 -10.26 -21.94
C PRO A 307 -3.60 -9.69 -21.99
N GLY A 308 -4.05 -9.29 -23.18
CA GLY A 308 -5.39 -8.76 -23.43
C GLY A 308 -5.58 -7.26 -23.15
N THR A 309 -4.52 -6.49 -22.87
CA THR A 309 -4.60 -5.02 -22.88
C THR A 309 -4.43 -4.45 -24.29
N THR A 310 -5.07 -3.31 -24.55
CA THR A 310 -4.88 -2.51 -25.78
C THR A 310 -3.87 -1.37 -25.59
N TYR A 311 -3.40 -1.16 -24.37
CA TYR A 311 -2.44 -0.11 -24.06
C TYR A 311 -1.00 -0.56 -24.30
N GLU A 312 -0.13 0.39 -24.63
CA GLU A 312 1.27 0.14 -24.94
C GLU A 312 2.21 0.87 -23.98
N ARG A 313 3.40 0.30 -23.78
CA ARG A 313 4.47 0.91 -23.00
C ARG A 313 5.04 2.13 -23.76
N PRO A 314 5.19 3.30 -23.14
CA PRO A 314 5.82 4.46 -23.75
C PRO A 314 7.33 4.25 -23.96
N SER A 315 7.94 5.02 -24.86
CA SER A 315 9.39 4.96 -25.03
C SER A 315 10.10 5.61 -23.84
N ARG A 316 11.34 5.20 -23.58
CA ARG A 316 12.16 5.85 -22.53
C ARG A 316 12.47 7.31 -22.87
N ALA A 317 12.59 7.64 -24.16
CA ALA A 317 12.85 9.00 -24.61
C ALA A 317 11.67 9.92 -24.28
N ASP A 318 10.44 9.49 -24.54
CA ASP A 318 9.22 10.26 -24.23
C ASP A 318 9.09 10.51 -22.72
N MET A 319 9.36 9.48 -21.90
CA MET A 319 9.35 9.61 -20.44
C MET A 319 10.36 10.64 -19.93
N ILE A 320 11.58 10.64 -20.46
CA ILE A 320 12.63 11.60 -20.10
C ILE A 320 12.23 13.00 -20.54
N ALA A 321 11.76 13.17 -21.78
CA ALA A 321 11.30 14.47 -22.28
C ALA A 321 10.14 15.03 -21.43
N PHE A 322 9.18 14.18 -21.04
CA PHE A 322 8.09 14.56 -20.15
C PHE A 322 8.63 14.98 -18.77
N GLN A 323 9.51 14.18 -18.17
CA GLN A 323 10.13 14.47 -16.86
C GLN A 323 10.91 15.79 -16.88
N GLU A 324 11.76 15.99 -17.89
CA GLU A 324 12.56 17.20 -18.08
C GLU A 324 11.66 18.42 -18.23
N TYR A 325 10.59 18.30 -19.02
CA TYR A 325 9.62 19.38 -19.16
C TYR A 325 9.01 19.77 -17.81
N LEU A 326 8.52 18.82 -17.01
CA LEU A 326 7.96 19.11 -15.68
C LEU A 326 8.99 19.76 -14.76
N THR A 327 10.21 19.21 -14.74
CA THR A 327 11.30 19.67 -13.86
C THR A 327 11.75 21.09 -14.20
N ASN A 328 11.91 21.39 -15.50
CA ASN A 328 12.28 22.72 -15.99
C ASN A 328 11.23 23.80 -15.68
N HIS A 329 9.98 23.39 -15.40
CA HIS A 329 8.90 24.27 -14.99
C HIS A 329 8.63 24.22 -13.48
N GLY A 330 9.59 23.74 -12.68
CA GLY A 330 9.56 23.79 -11.21
C GLY A 330 8.74 22.69 -10.55
N LEU A 331 8.21 21.72 -11.30
CA LEU A 331 7.48 20.58 -10.76
C LEU A 331 8.43 19.38 -10.60
N LEU A 332 8.72 19.01 -9.35
CA LEU A 332 9.58 17.86 -9.05
C LEU A 332 9.01 16.60 -9.69
N CYS A 333 9.79 15.95 -10.55
CA CYS A 333 9.36 14.78 -11.27
C CYS A 333 10.40 13.66 -11.19
N THR A 334 9.93 12.44 -10.90
CA THR A 334 10.76 11.23 -10.98
C THR A 334 10.13 10.22 -11.91
N ILE A 335 10.96 9.46 -12.64
CA ILE A 335 10.53 8.27 -13.36
C ILE A 335 10.72 7.08 -12.41
N ARG A 336 9.64 6.35 -12.15
CA ARG A 336 9.66 5.15 -11.32
C ARG A 336 9.99 3.95 -12.20
N ASP A 337 11.15 3.34 -11.95
CA ASP A 337 11.49 2.06 -12.54
C ASP A 337 10.47 1.00 -12.10
N SER A 338 10.07 0.17 -13.06
CA SER A 338 9.15 -0.93 -12.81
C SER A 338 9.90 -2.04 -12.07
N LYS A 339 9.36 -2.49 -10.94
CA LYS A 339 9.91 -3.58 -10.14
C LYS A 339 9.03 -4.83 -10.22
N GLY A 340 9.66 -6.00 -10.19
CA GLY A 340 8.97 -7.29 -10.20
C GLY A 340 8.10 -7.57 -11.44
N ILE A 341 8.48 -7.06 -12.62
CA ILE A 341 7.71 -7.26 -13.87
C ILE A 341 7.65 -8.75 -14.24
N ASP A 342 8.77 -9.46 -14.11
CA ASP A 342 8.94 -10.88 -14.43
C ASP A 342 7.99 -11.80 -13.64
N ILE A 343 7.53 -11.35 -12.47
CA ILE A 343 6.61 -12.09 -11.59
C ILE A 343 5.21 -11.44 -11.50
N SER A 344 4.87 -10.52 -12.42
CA SER A 344 3.59 -9.79 -12.40
C SER A 344 3.31 -9.12 -11.05
N ALA A 345 4.30 -8.43 -10.49
CA ALA A 345 4.22 -7.69 -9.23
C ALA A 345 4.27 -6.17 -9.42
N ALA A 346 4.35 -5.69 -10.67
CA ALA A 346 4.34 -4.26 -10.94
C ALA A 346 2.96 -3.65 -10.64
N CYS A 347 2.91 -2.33 -10.44
CA CYS A 347 1.67 -1.61 -10.14
C CYS A 347 0.58 -1.91 -11.19
N GLY A 348 -0.59 -2.31 -10.71
CA GLY A 348 -1.74 -2.66 -11.55
C GLY A 348 -1.78 -4.10 -12.07
N GLN A 349 -0.80 -4.95 -11.73
CA GLN A 349 -0.75 -6.35 -12.19
C GLN A 349 -1.22 -7.39 -11.16
N LEU A 350 -1.55 -6.98 -9.95
CA LEU A 350 -2.01 -7.88 -8.89
C LEU A 350 -3.43 -8.38 -9.19
N LYS A 351 -3.75 -9.62 -8.79
CA LYS A 351 -5.11 -10.19 -8.93
C LYS A 351 -5.40 -11.28 -7.90
N GLU A 352 -6.68 -11.47 -7.59
CA GLU A 352 -7.16 -12.66 -6.88
C GLU A 352 -6.88 -13.91 -7.74
N LYS A 353 -6.39 -14.98 -7.11
CA LYS A 353 -6.25 -16.29 -7.75
C LYS A 353 -7.37 -17.20 -7.27
N THR A 354 -7.98 -17.93 -8.21
CA THR A 354 -9.04 -18.91 -7.96
C THR A 354 -8.45 -20.32 -7.82
N GLU A 355 -9.18 -21.30 -7.29
CA GLU A 355 -8.70 -22.68 -7.02
C GLU A 355 -7.98 -23.36 -8.19
N GLY A 356 -8.30 -23.03 -9.45
CA GLY A 356 -7.61 -23.55 -10.63
C GLY A 356 -6.27 -22.87 -10.95
N GLU A 357 -5.94 -21.78 -10.28
CA GLU A 357 -4.72 -20.97 -10.44
C GLU A 357 -3.81 -20.96 -9.20
N LEU A 358 -4.26 -21.56 -8.09
CA LEU A 358 -3.47 -21.81 -6.88
C LEU A 358 -2.47 -22.94 -7.14
#